data_AF-A0A3D1TRX4-F1
#
_entry.id   AF-A0A3D1TRX4-F1
#
_cell.length_a   1.000
_cell.length_b   1.000
_cell.length_c   1.000
_cell.angle_alpha   90.00
_cell.angle_beta   90.00
_cell.angle_gamma   90.00
#
_symmetry.space_group_name_H-M   'P 1'
#
loop_
_entity.id
_entity.type
_entity.pdbx_description
1 polymer ?
#
loop_
_entity_poly.entity_id
_entity_poly.type
_entity_poly.pdbx_seq_one_letter_code
_entity_poly.pdbx_strand_id
1 'polypeptide(L)'
;MSPGSQAEALRHAMEAGCLSFPIDTPFVAWAKQRGSSGGHAYATVLRLYSPYQLFGLAALKDLVVELSSAYVPSRKQRIQIPSEIIDYYRGVGLDSLHTSLVLTVIEPYLSVSVLHTATLPRGTSWEQYRQFVKSLNPHALLEQLFLTSEQVASIAEKLLYTARSDDPLEDWHDLVKLIDPDRWKELKGQAFLSAEIRIGAEMLYRFYEQLVRDGKAEPSEPLPEYIFDIRQTRLNPADCDVDATLMKYGLSPHPSLVIALEGETELYFVPLVMARMASRQLRSLVRVVNIGGIAKNIDLLTTYVAMPALGRRLSGGAILTRPPTKLMVVYDSEGKARTPKQRADIRRTLLDKLASATRTAYGVTVSRSDLDTLVETRTWSDDGGAFEFVHFSDEELADGILAASRRAVNPDRGELIGKVNETRAARKNLKYAWKDFAGRLPNKSDIAKALWPTLERKLNGAIERQNLDTVRIARVVYDALRTAAEVRRSSVMIRTEDDPGEDLLLMN
;
A
#
# COMPACT_ATOMS: atom_id res chain seq x y z
N MET A 1 49.74 19.36 11.16
CA MET A 1 50.19 17.98 10.90
C MET A 1 51.03 17.98 9.63
N SER A 2 52.20 17.35 9.63
CA SER A 2 53.09 17.28 8.45
C SER A 2 52.49 16.35 7.39
N PRO A 3 52.44 16.74 6.09
CA PRO A 3 51.95 15.92 4.98
C PRO A 3 52.60 14.53 4.85
N GLY A 4 53.82 14.35 5.39
CA GLY A 4 54.53 13.05 5.37
C GLY A 4 53.86 11.97 6.22
N SER A 5 53.18 12.34 7.31
CA SER A 5 52.60 11.36 8.26
C SER A 5 51.33 10.67 7.75
N GLN A 6 50.51 11.35 6.94
CA GLN A 6 49.28 10.77 6.38
C GLN A 6 49.56 9.85 5.18
N ALA A 7 50.53 10.21 4.33
CA ALA A 7 50.89 9.39 3.18
C ALA A 7 51.55 8.06 3.61
N GLU A 8 52.40 8.09 4.63
CA GLU A 8 52.96 6.87 5.22
C GLU A 8 51.90 6.03 5.94
N ALA A 9 50.98 6.65 6.68
CA ALA A 9 49.87 5.94 7.33
C ALA A 9 48.95 5.24 6.31
N LEU A 10 48.62 5.91 5.20
CA LEU A 10 47.84 5.33 4.11
C LEU A 10 48.59 4.19 3.42
N ARG A 11 49.89 4.36 3.15
CA ARG A 11 50.71 3.31 2.55
C ARG A 11 50.81 2.08 3.46
N HIS A 12 51.01 2.28 4.75
CA HIS A 12 51.07 1.20 5.73
C HIS A 12 49.71 0.48 5.90
N ALA A 13 48.59 1.20 5.80
CA ALA A 13 47.26 0.61 5.81
C ALA A 13 46.95 -0.16 4.50
N MET A 14 47.46 0.32 3.36
CA MET A 14 47.36 -0.38 2.07
C MET A 14 48.20 -1.66 2.07
N GLU A 15 49.44 -1.61 2.54
CA GLU A 15 50.34 -2.77 2.67
C GLU A 15 49.81 -3.82 3.65
N ALA A 16 49.11 -3.38 4.70
CA ALA A 16 48.43 -4.26 5.65
C ALA A 16 47.12 -4.88 5.10
N GLY A 17 46.73 -4.56 3.87
CA GLY A 17 45.47 -5.03 3.27
C GLY A 17 44.21 -4.42 3.90
N CYS A 18 44.37 -3.34 4.67
CA CYS A 18 43.27 -2.62 5.30
C CYS A 18 42.55 -1.67 4.33
N LEU A 19 43.21 -1.30 3.22
CA LEU A 19 42.68 -0.46 2.15
C LEU A 19 42.66 -1.22 0.83
N SER A 20 41.56 -1.10 0.06
CA SER A 20 41.46 -1.61 -1.31
C SER A 20 41.12 -0.50 -2.31
N PHE A 21 41.61 -0.63 -3.54
CA PHE A 21 41.24 0.25 -4.65
C PHE A 21 39.89 -0.19 -5.23
N PRO A 22 38.92 0.72 -5.43
CA PRO A 22 37.65 0.35 -6.06
C PRO A 22 37.78 -0.09 -7.50
N ILE A 23 38.82 0.32 -8.22
CA ILE A 23 39.05 -0.18 -9.59
C ILE A 23 39.26 -1.69 -9.61
N ASP A 24 39.80 -2.25 -8.53
CA ASP A 24 40.05 -3.68 -8.34
C ASP A 24 38.87 -4.41 -7.68
N THR A 25 37.81 -3.67 -7.34
CA THR A 25 36.64 -4.21 -6.64
C THR A 25 35.38 -4.03 -7.51
N PRO A 26 34.66 -5.09 -7.90
CA PRO A 26 33.40 -4.91 -8.62
C PRO A 26 32.44 -4.04 -7.80
N PHE A 27 31.55 -3.32 -8.48
CA PHE A 27 30.51 -2.59 -7.77
C PHE A 27 29.66 -3.56 -6.95
N VAL A 28 29.60 -3.32 -5.64
CA VAL A 28 28.81 -4.11 -4.70
C VAL A 28 27.88 -3.16 -3.98
N ALA A 29 26.59 -3.52 -3.97
CA ALA A 29 25.56 -2.80 -3.25
C ALA A 29 25.98 -2.49 -1.82
N TRP A 30 25.66 -1.31 -1.31
CA TRP A 30 26.12 -0.89 0.00
C TRP A 30 25.74 -1.87 1.12
N ALA A 31 24.49 -2.34 1.15
CA ALA A 31 24.01 -3.36 2.09
C ALA A 31 24.74 -4.71 1.99
N LYS A 32 25.52 -4.93 0.93
CA LYS A 32 26.33 -6.14 0.68
C LYS A 32 27.83 -5.89 0.84
N GLN A 33 28.25 -4.64 1.07
CA GLN A 33 29.65 -4.37 1.37
C GLN A 33 29.98 -4.93 2.75
N ARG A 34 30.87 -5.92 2.75
CA ARG A 34 31.48 -6.49 3.95
C ARG A 34 32.98 -6.32 3.80
N GLY A 35 33.58 -5.56 4.72
CA GLY A 35 35.03 -5.50 4.86
C GLY A 35 35.51 -6.55 5.84
N SER A 36 36.73 -7.04 5.64
CA SER A 36 37.46 -7.78 6.67
C SER A 36 38.90 -7.28 6.71
N SER A 37 39.33 -6.77 7.86
CA SER A 37 40.75 -6.56 8.17
C SER A 37 41.06 -7.25 9.50
N GLY A 38 42.23 -7.91 9.56
CA GLY A 38 42.67 -8.64 10.75
C GLY A 38 41.69 -9.72 11.25
N GLY A 39 40.96 -10.39 10.36
CA GLY A 39 39.99 -11.44 10.72
C GLY A 39 38.66 -10.95 11.32
N HIS A 40 38.43 -9.64 11.33
CA HIS A 40 37.21 -9.02 11.84
C HIS A 40 36.39 -8.44 10.69
N ALA A 41 35.13 -8.86 10.58
CA ALA A 41 34.20 -8.30 9.62
C ALA A 41 33.66 -6.96 10.13
N TYR A 42 33.70 -5.92 9.30
CA TYR A 42 33.10 -4.62 9.56
C TYR A 42 32.33 -4.12 8.34
N ALA A 43 31.27 -3.34 8.56
CA ALA A 43 30.36 -2.86 7.50
C ALA A 43 30.91 -1.69 6.68
N THR A 44 32.08 -1.15 7.01
CA THR A 44 32.67 0.01 6.31
C THR A 44 34.08 -0.31 5.84
N VAL A 45 34.24 -0.71 4.57
CA VAL A 45 35.58 -0.82 3.99
C VAL A 45 36.15 0.59 3.90
N LEU A 46 37.17 0.91 4.71
CA LEU A 46 38.07 2.03 4.41
C LEU A 46 38.73 1.69 3.08
N ARG A 47 38.13 2.11 1.97
CA ARG A 47 38.71 1.97 0.65
C ARG A 47 39.61 3.17 0.41
N LEU A 48 40.66 2.99 -0.38
CA LEU A 48 41.42 4.12 -0.91
C LEU A 48 40.51 5.06 -1.70
N TYR A 49 39.40 4.53 -2.23
CA TYR A 49 38.35 5.36 -2.79
C TYR A 49 36.94 4.95 -2.38
N SER A 50 36.10 5.94 -2.15
CA SER A 50 34.74 5.73 -1.68
C SER A 50 33.85 5.09 -2.76
N PRO A 51 32.91 4.19 -2.40
CA PRO A 51 31.89 3.73 -3.33
C PRO A 51 31.04 4.88 -3.92
N TYR A 52 30.93 6.01 -3.23
CA TYR A 52 30.19 7.18 -3.70
C TYR A 52 30.80 7.86 -4.94
N GLN A 53 32.06 7.56 -5.26
CA GLN A 53 32.67 8.08 -6.50
C GLN A 53 32.02 7.51 -7.75
N LEU A 54 31.35 6.36 -7.62
CA LEU A 54 30.57 5.78 -8.70
C LEU A 54 29.31 6.59 -9.00
N PHE A 55 28.92 7.55 -8.15
CA PHE A 55 27.88 8.52 -8.50
C PHE A 55 28.29 9.38 -9.71
N GLY A 56 29.60 9.59 -9.90
CA GLY A 56 30.12 10.23 -11.11
C GLY A 56 29.89 9.43 -12.40
N LEU A 57 29.57 8.13 -12.32
CA LEU A 57 29.22 7.33 -13.51
C LEU A 57 27.97 7.85 -14.22
N ALA A 58 27.04 8.45 -13.47
CA ALA A 58 25.84 9.07 -14.05
C ALA A 58 26.24 10.16 -15.06
N ALA A 59 27.14 11.06 -14.67
CA ALA A 59 27.64 12.10 -15.56
C ALA A 59 28.48 11.56 -16.72
N LEU A 60 29.27 10.50 -16.51
CA LEU A 60 30.09 9.90 -17.57
C LEU A 60 29.28 9.20 -18.68
N LYS A 61 28.00 8.90 -18.44
CA LYS A 61 27.11 8.32 -19.46
C LYS A 61 26.93 9.26 -20.64
N ASP A 62 26.74 10.55 -20.36
CA ASP A 62 26.55 11.57 -21.40
C ASP A 62 27.84 11.77 -22.20
N LEU A 63 29.00 11.69 -21.53
CA LEU A 63 30.29 11.73 -22.20
C LEU A 63 30.38 10.67 -23.28
N VAL A 64 29.97 9.42 -23.00
CA VAL A 64 30.03 8.31 -23.97
C VAL A 64 29.26 8.61 -25.25
N VAL A 65 28.15 9.35 -25.16
CA VAL A 65 27.34 9.76 -26.32
C VAL A 65 28.05 10.86 -27.13
N GLU A 66 28.80 11.73 -26.46
CA GLU A 66 29.56 12.83 -27.07
C GLU A 66 30.91 12.38 -27.67
N LEU A 67 31.36 11.16 -27.34
CA LEU A 67 32.59 10.59 -27.89
C LEU A 67 32.42 10.30 -29.40
N SER A 68 32.84 11.25 -30.23
CA SER A 68 32.95 11.01 -31.67
C SER A 68 34.10 10.04 -31.96
N SER A 69 33.78 8.89 -32.57
CA SER A 69 34.79 7.95 -33.04
C SER A 69 35.21 8.32 -34.46
N ALA A 70 36.46 8.74 -34.64
CA ALA A 70 37.04 8.85 -35.97
C ALA A 70 37.63 7.48 -36.37
N TYR A 71 37.13 6.90 -37.47
CA TYR A 71 37.69 5.67 -38.01
C TYR A 71 39.07 5.97 -38.63
N VAL A 72 40.12 5.42 -38.03
CA VAL A 72 41.47 5.47 -38.60
C VAL A 72 41.78 4.08 -39.19
N PRO A 73 42.25 3.99 -40.45
CA PRO A 73 42.54 2.72 -41.13
C PRO A 73 43.55 1.78 -40.44
N SER A 74 44.15 2.19 -39.32
CA SER A 74 45.22 1.48 -38.60
C SER A 74 44.75 0.57 -37.45
N ARG A 75 43.46 0.18 -37.39
CA ARG A 75 42.84 -0.54 -36.25
C ARG A 75 42.92 0.19 -34.90
N LYS A 76 43.30 1.47 -34.88
CA LYS A 76 43.29 2.30 -33.67
C LYS A 76 42.08 3.23 -33.73
N GLN A 77 41.04 2.93 -32.95
CA GLN A 77 39.94 3.85 -32.74
C GLN A 77 40.51 5.09 -32.03
N ARG A 78 40.45 6.25 -32.69
CA ARG A 78 40.79 7.53 -32.05
C ARG A 78 39.49 8.18 -31.58
N ILE A 79 39.39 8.33 -30.27
CA ILE A 79 38.33 9.09 -29.62
C ILE A 79 38.83 10.54 -29.54
N GLN A 80 38.11 11.47 -30.17
CA GLN A 80 38.37 12.90 -30.01
C GLN A 80 37.42 13.46 -28.97
N ILE A 81 37.99 14.06 -27.91
CA ILE A 81 37.24 14.76 -26.87
C ILE A 81 37.65 16.24 -26.95
N PRO A 82 36.73 17.15 -27.31
CA PRO A 82 36.94 18.59 -27.24
C PRO A 82 37.48 19.01 -25.86
N SER A 83 38.38 19.99 -25.83
CA SER A 83 38.98 20.49 -24.57
C SER A 83 37.93 21.04 -23.60
N GLU A 84 36.88 21.65 -24.13
CA GLU A 84 35.76 22.20 -23.35
C GLU A 84 35.02 21.09 -22.59
N ILE A 85 34.87 19.93 -23.24
CA ILE A 85 34.26 18.74 -22.64
C ILE A 85 35.18 18.19 -21.53
N ILE A 86 36.50 18.15 -21.77
CA ILE A 86 37.46 17.71 -20.74
C ILE A 86 37.42 18.60 -19.51
N ASP A 87 37.40 19.93 -19.68
CA ASP A 87 37.38 20.87 -18.55
C ASP A 87 36.06 20.80 -17.78
N TYR A 88 34.94 20.64 -18.48
CA TYR A 88 33.64 20.37 -17.85
C TYR A 88 33.68 19.10 -16.97
N TYR A 89 34.14 17.97 -17.53
CA TYR A 89 34.20 16.70 -16.78
C TYR A 89 35.27 16.69 -15.68
N ARG A 90 36.32 17.51 -15.77
CA ARG A 90 37.23 17.75 -14.63
C ARG A 90 36.51 18.42 -13.47
N GLY A 91 35.67 19.43 -13.75
CA GLY A 91 34.82 20.07 -12.75
C GLY A 91 33.87 19.07 -12.09
N VAL A 92 33.16 18.28 -12.89
CA VAL A 92 32.26 17.21 -12.40
C VAL A 92 33.02 16.18 -11.54
N GLY A 93 34.24 15.81 -11.94
CA GLY A 93 35.08 14.87 -11.18
C GLY A 93 35.49 15.43 -9.81
N LEU A 94 35.83 16.72 -9.72
CA LEU A 94 36.15 17.38 -8.46
C LEU A 94 34.92 17.47 -7.53
N ASP A 95 33.77 17.84 -8.07
CA ASP A 95 32.50 17.88 -7.31
C ASP A 95 32.15 16.48 -6.78
N SER A 96 32.24 15.46 -7.63
CA SER A 96 31.99 14.06 -7.24
C SER A 96 32.96 13.58 -6.16
N LEU A 97 34.24 13.97 -6.23
CA LEU A 97 35.22 13.66 -5.20
C LEU A 97 34.85 14.29 -3.86
N HIS A 98 34.47 15.57 -3.85
CA HIS A 98 34.03 16.26 -2.64
C HIS A 98 32.80 15.60 -2.03
N THR A 99 31.75 15.35 -2.82
CA THR A 99 30.55 14.64 -2.36
C THR A 99 30.89 13.27 -1.77
N SER A 100 31.80 12.54 -2.43
CA SER A 100 32.22 11.22 -1.97
C SER A 100 32.94 11.27 -0.63
N LEU A 101 33.79 12.27 -0.41
CA LEU A 101 34.49 12.47 0.85
C LEU A 101 33.50 12.72 1.99
N VAL A 102 32.57 13.66 1.80
CA VAL A 102 31.54 13.99 2.80
C VAL A 102 30.73 12.76 3.16
N LEU A 103 30.19 12.06 2.16
CA LEU A 103 29.37 10.87 2.36
C LEU A 103 30.13 9.77 3.11
N THR A 104 31.40 9.53 2.76
CA THR A 104 32.24 8.53 3.45
C THR A 104 32.42 8.84 4.93
N VAL A 105 32.52 10.13 5.27
CA VAL A 105 32.74 10.57 6.66
C VAL A 105 31.46 10.50 7.49
N ILE A 106 30.30 10.85 6.93
CA ILE A 106 29.01 10.84 7.65
C ILE A 106 28.34 9.45 7.68
N GLU A 107 28.68 8.56 6.75
CA GLU A 107 28.08 7.24 6.58
C GLU A 107 28.02 6.41 7.88
N PRO A 108 29.10 6.28 8.68
CA PRO A 108 29.07 5.45 9.89
C PRO A 108 28.06 5.92 10.94
N TYR A 109 27.64 7.19 10.87
CA TYR A 109 26.71 7.80 11.81
C TYR A 109 25.26 7.72 11.35
N LEU A 110 25.02 7.91 10.05
CA LEU A 110 23.68 8.19 9.52
C LEU A 110 23.07 7.02 8.75
N SER A 111 23.90 6.12 8.25
CA SER A 111 23.49 5.01 7.39
C SER A 111 22.37 4.14 7.93
N VAL A 112 22.51 3.71 9.18
CA VAL A 112 21.54 2.85 9.87
C VAL A 112 20.21 3.55 10.06
N SER A 113 20.19 4.87 10.16
CA SER A 113 18.94 5.63 10.24
C SER A 113 18.19 5.71 8.91
N VAL A 114 18.88 5.50 7.79
CA VAL A 114 18.32 5.47 6.43
C VAL A 114 17.95 4.04 6.02
N LEU A 115 18.86 3.08 6.21
CA LEU A 115 18.68 1.70 5.78
C LEU A 115 17.95 0.82 6.80
N HIS A 116 17.83 1.26 8.05
CA HIS A 116 17.30 0.47 9.17
C HIS A 116 18.03 -0.86 9.45
N THR A 117 19.12 -1.14 8.75
CA THR A 117 19.94 -2.34 8.92
C THR A 117 21.40 -1.99 9.13
N ALA A 118 22.07 -2.76 9.99
CA ALA A 118 23.50 -2.65 10.23
C ALA A 118 24.08 -4.00 10.60
N THR A 119 25.32 -4.25 10.18
CA THR A 119 26.13 -5.33 10.73
C THR A 119 27.21 -4.71 11.60
N LEU A 120 27.15 -4.94 12.91
CA LEU A 120 28.15 -4.42 13.82
C LEU A 120 29.42 -5.27 13.79
N PRO A 121 30.61 -4.67 14.00
CA PRO A 121 31.83 -5.43 14.19
C PRO A 121 31.70 -6.45 15.33
N ARG A 122 32.41 -7.57 15.22
CA ARG A 122 32.46 -8.56 16.31
C ARG A 122 32.97 -7.90 17.59
N GLY A 123 32.22 -8.09 18.68
CA GLY A 123 32.53 -7.50 19.98
C GLY A 123 31.94 -6.10 20.21
N THR A 124 31.33 -5.49 19.19
CA THR A 124 30.62 -4.21 19.34
C THR A 124 29.15 -4.44 19.67
N SER A 125 28.66 -3.84 20.74
CA SER A 125 27.24 -3.86 21.10
C SER A 125 26.45 -2.74 20.40
N TRP A 126 25.14 -2.91 20.27
CA TRP A 126 24.25 -1.85 19.79
C TRP A 126 24.30 -0.59 20.66
N GLU A 127 24.57 -0.73 21.96
CA GLU A 127 24.70 0.42 22.85
C GLU A 127 25.97 1.22 22.57
N GLN A 128 27.10 0.54 22.35
CA GLN A 128 28.34 1.20 21.93
C GLN A 128 28.17 1.91 20.59
N TYR A 129 27.48 1.27 19.63
CA TYR A 129 27.17 1.91 18.35
C TYR A 129 26.29 3.16 18.53
N ARG A 130 25.24 3.10 19.36
CA ARG A 130 24.40 4.28 19.66
C ARG A 130 25.18 5.41 20.34
N GLN A 131 26.09 5.08 21.25
CA GLN A 131 26.99 6.06 21.87
C GLN A 131 27.92 6.69 20.85
N PHE A 132 28.49 5.90 19.94
CA PHE A 132 29.26 6.41 18.81
C PHE A 132 28.43 7.35 17.92
N VAL A 133 27.21 6.97 17.55
CA VAL A 133 26.31 7.84 16.76
C VAL A 133 26.03 9.16 17.51
N LYS A 134 25.74 9.10 18.80
CA LYS A 134 25.51 10.28 19.65
C LYS A 134 26.75 11.17 19.82
N SER A 135 27.94 10.63 19.55
CA SER A 135 29.18 11.41 19.64
C SER A 135 29.43 12.30 18.41
N LEU A 136 28.59 12.18 17.36
CA LEU A 136 28.66 13.06 16.19
C LEU A 136 28.50 14.52 16.63
N ASN A 137 29.47 15.35 16.29
CA ASN A 137 29.39 16.81 16.35
C ASN A 137 29.35 17.34 14.90
N PRO A 138 28.16 17.62 14.35
CA PRO A 138 28.00 18.02 12.95
C PRO A 138 28.74 19.32 12.62
N HIS A 139 28.79 20.25 13.56
CA HIS A 139 29.45 21.54 13.34
C HIS A 139 30.97 21.39 13.23
N ALA A 140 31.60 20.65 14.15
CA ALA A 140 33.03 20.36 14.05
C ALA A 140 33.37 19.59 12.77
N LEU A 141 32.47 18.71 12.32
CA LEU A 141 32.65 17.97 11.08
C LEU A 141 32.55 18.87 9.84
N LEU A 142 31.61 19.83 9.81
CA LEU A 142 31.54 20.84 8.75
C LEU A 142 32.83 21.66 8.65
N GLU A 143 33.36 22.13 9.78
CA GLU A 143 34.62 22.87 9.83
C GLU A 143 35.79 22.06 9.29
N GLN A 144 35.87 20.77 9.65
CA GLN A 144 36.91 19.85 9.15
C GLN A 144 36.80 19.59 7.65
N LEU A 145 35.58 19.55 7.12
CA LEU A 145 35.31 19.34 5.70
C LEU A 145 35.34 20.64 4.89
N PHE A 146 35.53 21.80 5.54
CA PHE A 146 35.46 23.13 4.94
C PHE A 146 34.14 23.37 4.18
N LEU A 147 33.03 22.96 4.78
CA LEU A 147 31.69 23.09 4.21
C LEU A 147 30.78 23.99 5.05
N THR A 148 29.84 24.65 4.36
CA THR A 148 28.70 25.32 5.00
C THR A 148 27.46 24.44 5.02
N SER A 149 26.47 24.80 5.85
CA SER A 149 25.15 24.16 5.88
C SER A 149 24.44 24.21 4.53
N GLU A 150 24.54 25.34 3.82
CA GLU A 150 23.91 25.56 2.51
C GLU A 150 24.56 24.68 1.44
N GLN A 151 25.89 24.49 1.52
CA GLN A 151 26.59 23.58 0.61
C GLN A 151 26.15 22.13 0.82
N VAL A 152 25.95 21.69 2.07
CA VAL A 152 25.41 20.34 2.35
C VAL A 152 24.03 20.16 1.71
N ALA A 153 23.12 21.11 1.93
CA ALA A 153 21.79 21.06 1.34
C ALA A 153 21.85 21.06 -0.20
N SER A 154 22.69 21.92 -0.78
CA SER A 154 22.88 21.98 -2.24
C SER A 154 23.43 20.69 -2.83
N ILE A 155 24.38 20.02 -2.15
CA ILE A 155 24.89 18.71 -2.57
C ILE A 155 23.77 17.67 -2.52
N ALA A 156 22.96 17.67 -1.45
CA ALA A 156 21.84 16.74 -1.32
C ALA A 156 20.80 16.93 -2.45
N GLU A 157 20.43 18.17 -2.75
CA GLU A 157 19.52 18.51 -3.86
C GLU A 157 20.07 18.06 -5.21
N LYS A 158 21.35 18.34 -5.49
CA LYS A 158 22.02 17.90 -6.73
C LYS A 158 21.93 16.39 -6.88
N LEU A 159 22.20 15.62 -5.82
CA LEU A 159 22.07 14.16 -5.86
C LEU A 159 20.63 13.72 -6.14
N LEU A 160 19.62 14.35 -5.52
CA LEU A 160 18.23 14.02 -5.82
C LEU A 160 17.85 14.32 -7.27
N TYR A 161 18.31 15.44 -7.83
CA TYR A 161 18.13 15.79 -9.25
C TYR A 161 18.77 14.74 -10.17
N THR A 162 20.03 14.37 -9.91
CA THR A 162 20.72 13.34 -10.69
C THR A 162 19.96 12.02 -10.65
N ALA A 163 19.60 11.54 -9.46
CA ALA A 163 18.86 10.29 -9.35
C ALA A 163 17.49 10.37 -10.05
N ARG A 164 16.76 11.49 -9.95
CA ARG A 164 15.47 11.67 -10.67
C ARG A 164 15.62 11.65 -12.18
N SER A 165 16.66 12.30 -12.71
CA SER A 165 16.90 12.34 -14.15
C SER A 165 17.25 10.96 -14.72
N ASP A 166 17.96 10.14 -13.95
CA ASP A 166 18.49 8.85 -14.41
C ASP A 166 17.70 7.63 -13.95
N ASP A 167 16.71 7.77 -13.06
CA ASP A 167 15.93 6.65 -12.54
C ASP A 167 14.86 6.19 -13.55
N PRO A 168 14.97 4.98 -14.14
CA PRO A 168 13.92 4.43 -14.98
C PRO A 168 12.62 4.13 -14.21
N LEU A 169 12.65 4.19 -12.87
CA LEU A 169 11.50 4.00 -11.98
C LEU A 169 11.00 5.32 -11.38
N GLU A 170 11.39 6.49 -11.89
CA GLU A 170 10.98 7.78 -11.28
C GLU A 170 9.46 7.91 -11.12
N ASP A 171 8.69 7.53 -12.14
CA ASP A 171 7.22 7.56 -12.09
C ASP A 171 6.63 6.59 -11.05
N TRP A 172 7.42 5.62 -10.60
CA TRP A 172 7.10 4.59 -9.60
C TRP A 172 7.84 4.83 -8.28
N HIS A 173 8.57 5.94 -8.14
CA HIS A 173 9.48 6.18 -7.03
C HIS A 173 8.75 6.16 -5.67
N ASP A 174 7.53 6.70 -5.60
CA ASP A 174 6.75 6.66 -4.37
C ASP A 174 6.47 5.22 -3.88
N LEU A 175 6.34 4.24 -4.78
CA LEU A 175 6.25 2.83 -4.39
C LEU A 175 7.60 2.26 -3.98
N VAL A 176 8.68 2.65 -4.67
CA VAL A 176 10.04 2.23 -4.32
C VAL A 176 10.43 2.73 -2.93
N LYS A 177 10.03 3.93 -2.53
CA LYS A 177 10.24 4.45 -1.16
C LYS A 177 9.56 3.59 -0.08
N LEU A 178 8.44 2.95 -0.40
CA LEU A 178 7.65 2.18 0.57
C LEU A 178 8.11 0.74 0.75
N ILE A 179 9.00 0.23 -0.12
CA ILE A 179 9.54 -1.12 0.09
C ILE A 179 10.57 -1.09 1.23
N ASP A 180 10.73 -2.23 1.90
CA ASP A 180 11.78 -2.42 2.88
C ASP A 180 13.16 -1.99 2.29
N PRO A 181 13.91 -1.08 2.93
CA PRO A 181 15.20 -0.60 2.43
C PRO A 181 16.17 -1.72 2.04
N ASP A 182 16.09 -2.86 2.74
CA ASP A 182 16.93 -4.03 2.46
C ASP A 182 16.66 -4.64 1.08
N ARG A 183 15.52 -4.33 0.45
CA ARG A 183 15.13 -4.77 -0.90
C ARG A 183 15.63 -3.85 -2.00
N TRP A 184 16.05 -2.61 -1.72
CA TRP A 184 16.61 -1.72 -2.73
C TRP A 184 17.84 -2.35 -3.44
N LYS A 185 18.62 -3.17 -2.74
CA LYS A 185 19.76 -3.95 -3.29
C LYS A 185 19.38 -5.01 -4.34
N GLU A 186 18.09 -5.26 -4.54
CA GLU A 186 17.57 -6.19 -5.54
C GLU A 186 17.31 -5.51 -6.88
N LEU A 187 17.18 -4.18 -6.90
CA LEU A 187 17.14 -3.38 -8.12
C LEU A 187 18.37 -3.65 -9.00
N LYS A 188 18.28 -3.32 -10.29
CA LYS A 188 19.34 -3.58 -11.29
C LYS A 188 19.64 -2.33 -12.10
N GLY A 189 20.88 -2.26 -12.58
CA GLY A 189 21.33 -1.19 -13.49
C GLY A 189 21.09 0.20 -12.91
N GLN A 190 20.51 1.08 -13.72
CA GLN A 190 20.25 2.48 -13.39
C GLN A 190 19.30 2.65 -12.19
N ALA A 191 18.24 1.85 -12.07
CA ALA A 191 17.33 1.91 -10.92
C ALA A 191 18.07 1.68 -9.59
N PHE A 192 19.03 0.75 -9.59
CA PHE A 192 19.84 0.50 -8.41
C PHE A 192 20.79 1.67 -8.10
N LEU A 193 21.45 2.22 -9.13
CA LEU A 193 22.31 3.38 -8.97
C LEU A 193 21.54 4.61 -8.43
N SER A 194 20.36 4.89 -8.98
CA SER A 194 19.50 5.99 -8.51
C SER A 194 19.07 5.80 -7.06
N ALA A 195 18.75 4.57 -6.64
CA ALA A 195 18.47 4.29 -5.23
C ALA A 195 19.68 4.57 -4.32
N GLU A 196 20.90 4.18 -4.72
CA GLU A 196 22.13 4.47 -3.95
C GLU A 196 22.44 5.98 -3.89
N ILE A 197 22.22 6.72 -4.98
CA ILE A 197 22.36 8.18 -5.01
C ILE A 197 21.34 8.83 -4.04
N ARG A 198 20.09 8.36 -4.03
CA ARG A 198 19.05 8.84 -3.11
C ARG A 198 19.37 8.54 -1.65
N ILE A 199 19.96 7.39 -1.37
CA ILE A 199 20.49 7.05 -0.05
C ILE A 199 21.55 8.07 0.39
N GLY A 200 22.49 8.41 -0.49
CA GLY A 200 23.49 9.44 -0.24
C GLY A 200 22.86 10.81 0.06
N ALA A 201 21.89 11.22 -0.76
CA ALA A 201 21.14 12.45 -0.54
C ALA A 201 20.41 12.46 0.81
N GLU A 202 19.76 11.35 1.19
CA GLU A 202 19.04 11.23 2.46
C GLU A 202 19.99 11.32 3.67
N MET A 203 21.21 10.76 3.58
CA MET A 203 22.22 10.94 4.63
C MET A 203 22.63 12.41 4.77
N LEU A 204 22.83 13.14 3.67
CA LEU A 204 23.15 14.56 3.72
C LEU A 204 22.00 15.40 4.29
N TYR A 205 20.75 15.11 3.94
CA TYR A 205 19.61 15.79 4.56
C TYR A 205 19.48 15.52 6.04
N ARG A 206 19.71 14.30 6.51
CA ARG A 206 19.71 13.98 7.95
C ARG A 206 20.83 14.69 8.69
N PHE A 207 21.99 14.84 8.05
CA PHE A 207 23.09 15.64 8.58
C PHE A 207 22.70 17.12 8.70
N TYR A 208 22.07 17.68 7.65
CA TYR A 208 21.55 19.04 7.63
C TYR A 208 20.44 19.27 8.68
N GLU A 209 19.49 18.35 8.82
CA GLU A 209 18.44 18.40 9.83
C GLU A 209 19.02 18.36 11.26
N GLN A 210 20.13 17.64 11.49
CA GLN A 210 20.83 17.71 12.76
C GLN A 210 21.43 19.11 13.00
N LEU A 211 22.05 19.72 11.99
CA LEU A 211 22.55 21.10 12.08
C LEU A 211 21.42 22.08 12.40
N VAL A 212 20.25 21.92 11.80
CA VAL A 212 19.05 22.74 12.11
C VAL A 212 18.62 22.54 13.56
N ARG A 213 18.53 21.28 14.04
CA ARG A 213 18.18 20.99 15.44
C ARG A 213 19.17 21.57 16.44
N ASP A 214 20.45 21.63 16.08
CA ASP A 214 21.52 22.19 16.91
C ASP A 214 21.59 23.73 16.82
N GLY A 215 20.70 24.38 16.05
CA GLY A 215 20.69 25.83 15.83
C GLY A 215 21.89 26.33 15.03
N LYS A 216 22.46 25.47 14.17
CA LYS A 216 23.62 25.75 13.31
C LYS A 216 23.28 25.90 11.83
N ALA A 217 22.02 25.71 11.47
CA ALA A 217 21.47 25.97 10.16
C ALA A 217 20.02 26.44 10.31
N GLU A 218 19.55 27.24 9.35
CA GLU A 218 18.13 27.59 9.27
C GLU A 218 17.32 26.42 8.69
N PRO A 219 16.10 26.15 9.18
CA PRO A 219 15.21 25.20 8.53
C PRO A 219 14.88 25.69 7.13
N SER A 220 14.88 24.78 6.16
CA SER A 220 14.50 25.13 4.81
C SER A 220 13.02 25.53 4.75
N GLU A 221 12.70 26.61 4.03
CA GLU A 221 11.32 27.07 3.91
C GLU A 221 10.41 26.02 3.24
N PRO A 222 9.21 25.81 3.77
CA PRO A 222 8.21 24.97 3.11
C PRO A 222 7.75 25.68 1.84
N LEU A 223 7.89 25.02 0.70
CA LEU A 223 7.29 25.50 -0.55
C LEU A 223 5.78 25.19 -0.55
N PRO A 224 4.97 26.03 -1.20
CA PRO A 224 3.57 25.70 -1.44
C PRO A 224 3.43 24.33 -2.12
N GLU A 225 2.48 23.51 -1.66
CA GLU A 225 2.33 22.11 -2.09
C GLU A 225 2.06 21.91 -3.60
N TYR A 226 1.69 22.96 -4.34
CA TYR A 226 1.48 22.90 -5.80
C TYR A 226 2.78 23.11 -6.59
N ILE A 227 3.86 23.55 -5.94
CA ILE A 227 5.17 23.69 -6.56
C ILE A 227 5.92 22.37 -6.38
N PHE A 228 6.44 21.85 -7.49
CA PHE A 228 7.33 20.69 -7.43
C PHE A 228 8.59 21.07 -6.66
N ASP A 229 8.89 20.28 -5.64
CA ASP A 229 10.09 20.40 -4.84
C ASP A 229 10.87 19.10 -4.91
N ILE A 230 12.15 19.18 -5.29
CA ILE A 230 13.01 18.01 -5.41
C ILE A 230 13.09 17.22 -4.09
N ARG A 231 12.91 17.89 -2.94
CA ARG A 231 12.84 17.26 -1.61
C ARG A 231 11.70 16.26 -1.47
N GLN A 232 10.65 16.36 -2.29
CA GLN A 232 9.58 15.35 -2.35
C GLN A 232 10.08 14.00 -2.91
N THR A 233 11.26 13.96 -3.53
CA THR A 233 11.90 12.72 -4.02
C THR A 233 12.83 12.06 -3.00
N ARG A 234 12.91 12.60 -1.77
CA ARG A 234 13.64 11.97 -0.66
C ARG A 234 13.12 10.57 -0.34
N LEU A 235 13.95 9.76 0.32
CA LEU A 235 13.58 8.41 0.78
C LEU A 235 12.80 8.41 2.09
N ASN A 236 12.52 9.57 2.68
CA ASN A 236 11.80 9.69 3.94
C ASN A 236 10.36 9.15 3.81
N PRO A 237 10.01 8.02 4.45
CA PRO A 237 8.67 7.46 4.35
C PRO A 237 7.64 8.26 5.16
N ALA A 238 8.07 9.11 6.10
CA ALA A 238 7.16 9.86 6.96
C ALA A 238 6.23 10.80 6.17
N ASP A 239 6.65 11.18 4.96
CA ASP A 239 5.89 12.06 4.07
C ASP A 239 4.99 11.28 3.08
N CYS A 240 5.01 9.93 3.13
CA CYS A 240 4.28 9.04 2.23
C CYS A 240 3.23 8.21 2.99
N ASP A 241 1.95 8.54 2.83
CA ASP A 241 0.87 7.67 3.26
C ASP A 241 0.82 6.41 2.35
N VAL A 242 1.02 5.24 2.95
CA VAL A 242 1.06 3.95 2.23
C VAL A 242 -0.23 3.70 1.46
N ASP A 243 -1.38 3.93 2.08
CA ASP A 243 -2.67 3.67 1.45
C ASP A 243 -2.89 4.65 0.29
N ALA A 244 -2.51 5.93 0.47
CA ALA A 244 -2.65 6.95 -0.56
C ALA A 244 -1.78 6.64 -1.78
N THR A 245 -0.53 6.21 -1.54
CA THR A 245 0.37 5.76 -2.59
C THR A 245 -0.18 4.52 -3.29
N LEU A 246 -0.61 3.49 -2.56
CA LEU A 246 -1.20 2.30 -3.19
C LEU A 246 -2.47 2.64 -3.98
N MET A 247 -3.28 3.59 -3.52
CA MET A 247 -4.45 4.11 -4.24
C MET A 247 -4.05 4.79 -5.57
N LYS A 248 -3.02 5.64 -5.55
CA LYS A 248 -2.49 6.34 -6.75
C LYS A 248 -2.15 5.35 -7.87
N TYR A 249 -1.57 4.19 -7.55
CA TYR A 249 -1.20 3.15 -8.51
C TYR A 249 -2.29 2.09 -8.74
N GLY A 250 -3.48 2.22 -8.13
CA GLY A 250 -4.56 1.23 -8.25
C GLY A 250 -4.26 -0.12 -7.57
N LEU A 251 -3.27 -0.16 -6.67
CA LEU A 251 -2.82 -1.33 -5.92
C LEU A 251 -3.46 -1.45 -4.53
N SER A 252 -4.35 -0.53 -4.17
CA SER A 252 -5.00 -0.51 -2.86
C SER A 252 -5.62 -1.87 -2.52
N PRO A 253 -5.34 -2.43 -1.33
CA PRO A 253 -5.86 -3.73 -0.90
C PRO A 253 -7.31 -3.65 -0.39
N HIS A 254 -7.87 -2.44 -0.27
CA HIS A 254 -9.21 -2.25 0.27
C HIS A 254 -10.29 -2.73 -0.71
N PRO A 255 -11.29 -3.49 -0.25
CA PRO A 255 -12.39 -3.91 -1.10
C PRO A 255 -13.17 -2.67 -1.57
N SER A 256 -13.72 -2.72 -2.78
CA SER A 256 -14.67 -1.71 -3.24
C SER A 256 -16.02 -1.85 -2.53
N LEU A 257 -16.38 -3.08 -2.13
CA LEU A 257 -17.66 -3.40 -1.52
C LEU A 257 -17.51 -4.45 -0.41
N VAL A 258 -18.22 -4.25 0.69
CA VAL A 258 -18.48 -5.28 1.70
C VAL A 258 -19.95 -5.65 1.65
N ILE A 259 -20.23 -6.94 1.48
CA ILE A 259 -21.58 -7.50 1.60
C ILE A 259 -21.74 -8.05 3.02
N ALA A 260 -22.66 -7.45 3.77
CA ALA A 260 -23.06 -7.88 5.10
C ALA A 260 -24.27 -8.82 5.01
N LEU A 261 -24.11 -10.06 5.49
CA LEU A 261 -25.08 -11.15 5.41
C LEU A 261 -25.47 -11.64 6.80
N GLU A 262 -26.74 -11.99 7.01
CA GLU A 262 -27.29 -12.35 8.33
C GLU A 262 -27.00 -13.80 8.72
N GLY A 263 -27.07 -14.72 7.74
CA GLY A 263 -27.16 -16.16 8.00
C GLY A 263 -25.99 -17.00 7.46
N GLU A 264 -25.72 -18.13 8.12
CA GLU A 264 -24.72 -19.11 7.67
C GLU A 264 -24.98 -19.65 6.26
N THR A 265 -26.26 -19.84 5.92
CA THR A 265 -26.69 -20.31 4.59
C THR A 265 -26.26 -19.32 3.49
N GLU A 266 -26.41 -18.02 3.74
CA GLU A 266 -26.06 -16.95 2.80
C GLU A 266 -24.55 -16.87 2.61
N LEU A 267 -23.79 -16.96 3.71
CA LEU A 267 -22.32 -16.99 3.70
C LEU A 267 -21.75 -18.18 2.93
N TYR A 268 -22.50 -19.28 2.86
CA TYR A 268 -22.13 -20.42 2.05
C TYR A 268 -22.43 -20.18 0.56
N PHE A 269 -23.63 -19.70 0.22
CA PHE A 269 -24.02 -19.58 -1.19
C PHE A 269 -23.44 -18.36 -1.90
N VAL A 270 -23.38 -17.19 -1.27
CA VAL A 270 -22.94 -15.95 -1.92
C VAL A 270 -21.54 -16.08 -2.55
N PRO A 271 -20.52 -16.60 -1.84
CA PRO A 271 -19.20 -16.82 -2.44
C PRO A 271 -19.21 -17.80 -3.62
N LEU A 272 -20.04 -18.85 -3.57
CA LEU A 272 -20.14 -19.84 -4.65
C LEU A 272 -20.83 -19.25 -5.89
N VAL A 273 -21.91 -18.48 -5.70
CA VAL A 273 -22.60 -17.77 -6.77
C VAL A 273 -21.67 -16.72 -7.39
N MET A 274 -20.98 -15.91 -6.57
CA MET A 274 -19.94 -14.99 -7.06
C MET A 274 -18.85 -15.73 -7.84
N ALA A 275 -18.44 -16.92 -7.38
CA ALA A 275 -17.39 -17.69 -8.03
C ALA A 275 -17.78 -18.13 -9.43
N ARG A 276 -19.07 -18.42 -9.66
CA ARG A 276 -19.64 -18.76 -10.96
C ARG A 276 -19.84 -17.54 -11.87
N MET A 277 -20.09 -16.36 -11.31
CA MET A 277 -20.49 -15.18 -12.07
C MET A 277 -19.34 -14.22 -12.43
N ALA A 278 -18.24 -14.22 -11.69
CA ALA A 278 -17.20 -13.19 -11.82
C ALA A 278 -15.77 -13.74 -11.87
N SER A 279 -14.90 -12.96 -12.55
CA SER A 279 -13.46 -13.20 -12.59
C SER A 279 -12.83 -13.08 -11.19
N ARG A 280 -11.66 -13.69 -11.00
CA ARG A 280 -10.92 -13.60 -9.73
C ARG A 280 -10.66 -12.15 -9.30
N GLN A 281 -10.34 -11.27 -10.25
CA GLN A 281 -10.06 -9.86 -10.00
C GLN A 281 -11.30 -9.12 -9.48
N LEU A 282 -12.47 -9.27 -10.11
CA LEU A 282 -13.68 -8.60 -9.65
C LEU A 282 -14.13 -9.13 -8.29
N ARG A 283 -14.00 -10.45 -8.06
CA ARG A 283 -14.30 -11.06 -6.75
C ARG A 283 -13.39 -10.53 -5.64
N SER A 284 -12.12 -10.21 -5.93
CA SER A 284 -11.23 -9.63 -4.91
C SER A 284 -11.62 -8.23 -4.46
N LEU A 285 -12.51 -7.53 -5.20
CA LEU A 285 -13.05 -6.23 -4.80
C LEU A 285 -14.23 -6.33 -3.84
N VAL A 286 -14.76 -7.54 -3.61
CA VAL A 286 -15.94 -7.77 -2.79
C VAL A 286 -15.57 -8.64 -1.60
N ARG A 287 -15.85 -8.16 -0.38
CA ARG A 287 -15.67 -8.93 0.86
C ARG A 287 -17.03 -9.31 1.43
N VAL A 288 -17.21 -10.58 1.75
CA VAL A 288 -18.44 -11.06 2.40
C VAL A 288 -18.19 -11.18 3.90
N VAL A 289 -19.09 -10.64 4.72
CA VAL A 289 -18.99 -10.66 6.19
C VAL A 289 -20.31 -11.11 6.82
N ASN A 290 -20.20 -11.82 7.94
CA ASN A 290 -21.33 -12.23 8.76
C ASN A 290 -21.67 -11.15 9.78
N ILE A 291 -22.91 -10.66 9.81
CA ILE A 291 -23.37 -9.73 10.86
C ILE A 291 -23.93 -10.45 12.09
N GLY A 292 -24.26 -11.75 11.99
CA GLY A 292 -24.71 -12.55 13.12
C GLY A 292 -26.03 -12.06 13.71
N GLY A 293 -27.11 -12.13 12.92
CA GLY A 293 -28.45 -11.68 13.33
C GLY A 293 -28.58 -10.15 13.47
N ILE A 294 -29.78 -9.62 13.22
CA ILE A 294 -30.12 -8.18 13.20
C ILE A 294 -29.74 -7.41 14.51
N ALA A 295 -29.42 -8.11 15.60
CA ALA A 295 -29.18 -7.52 16.92
C ALA A 295 -27.72 -7.20 17.26
N LYS A 296 -26.71 -7.57 16.45
CA LYS A 296 -25.30 -7.31 16.79
C LYS A 296 -24.57 -6.47 15.72
N ASN A 297 -24.25 -5.24 16.11
CA ASN A 297 -23.11 -4.43 15.64
C ASN A 297 -23.00 -4.06 14.16
N ILE A 298 -24.12 -4.04 13.41
CA ILE A 298 -24.12 -3.47 12.05
C ILE A 298 -23.64 -2.01 11.99
N ASP A 299 -23.89 -1.27 13.06
CA ASP A 299 -23.44 0.11 13.21
C ASP A 299 -21.92 0.22 13.23
N LEU A 300 -21.26 -0.62 14.05
CA LEU A 300 -19.81 -0.67 14.16
C LEU A 300 -19.18 -1.17 12.85
N LEU A 301 -19.82 -2.14 12.19
CA LEU A 301 -19.38 -2.57 10.87
C LEU A 301 -19.48 -1.43 9.85
N THR A 302 -20.58 -0.66 9.86
CA THR A 302 -20.77 0.49 8.98
C THR A 302 -19.68 1.53 9.17
N THR A 303 -19.39 1.94 10.40
CA THR A 303 -18.34 2.93 10.65
C THR A 303 -16.95 2.38 10.35
N TYR A 304 -16.69 1.11 10.64
CA TYR A 304 -15.39 0.50 10.35
C TYR A 304 -15.12 0.37 8.84
N VAL A 305 -16.13 -0.04 8.07
CA VAL A 305 -16.00 -0.34 6.64
C VAL A 305 -16.18 0.90 5.79
N ALA A 306 -17.29 1.61 5.96
CA ALA A 306 -17.73 2.62 5.02
C ALA A 306 -17.26 4.03 5.37
N MET A 307 -16.57 4.23 6.50
CA MET A 307 -16.05 5.56 6.85
C MET A 307 -14.96 5.96 5.87
N PRO A 308 -15.13 7.11 5.17
CA PRO A 308 -14.11 7.60 4.25
C PRO A 308 -12.84 7.93 5.04
N ALA A 309 -11.69 7.51 4.53
CA ALA A 309 -10.40 7.87 5.12
C ALA A 309 -9.96 9.21 4.51
N LEU A 310 -10.15 10.30 5.25
CA LEU A 310 -9.88 11.64 4.75
C LEU A 310 -8.39 11.94 4.89
N GLY A 311 -7.76 12.34 3.79
CA GLY A 311 -6.39 12.84 3.75
C GLY A 311 -6.36 14.35 3.62
N ARG A 312 -5.60 14.83 2.63
CA ARG A 312 -5.42 16.26 2.35
C ARG A 312 -6.76 16.94 2.06
N ARG A 313 -6.97 18.09 2.70
CA ARG A 313 -8.14 18.96 2.47
C ARG A 313 -7.86 19.90 1.31
N LEU A 314 -8.88 20.14 0.50
CA LEU A 314 -8.91 21.09 -0.60
C LEU A 314 -10.16 21.97 -0.44
N SER A 315 -10.23 23.08 -1.18
CA SER A 315 -11.47 23.87 -1.23
C SER A 315 -12.65 22.98 -1.65
N GLY A 316 -13.68 22.91 -0.80
CA GLY A 316 -14.89 22.12 -1.03
C GLY A 316 -14.78 20.60 -0.80
N GLY A 317 -13.67 20.06 -0.29
CA GLY A 317 -13.57 18.63 -0.02
C GLY A 317 -12.25 18.12 0.55
N ALA A 318 -12.14 16.79 0.63
CA ALA A 318 -10.91 16.11 1.00
C ALA A 318 -10.60 14.97 0.04
N ILE A 319 -9.33 14.84 -0.34
CA ILE A 319 -8.84 13.67 -1.07
C ILE A 319 -8.81 12.50 -0.09
N LEU A 320 -9.30 11.34 -0.52
CA LEU A 320 -9.25 10.13 0.29
C LEU A 320 -7.85 9.54 0.31
N THR A 321 -7.40 9.01 1.44
CA THR A 321 -6.15 8.24 1.52
C THR A 321 -6.32 6.81 1.02
N ARG A 322 -7.56 6.32 0.88
CA ARG A 322 -7.84 5.01 0.28
C ARG A 322 -9.15 5.04 -0.50
N PRO A 323 -9.37 4.10 -1.45
CA PRO A 323 -10.64 3.99 -2.16
C PRO A 323 -11.82 3.90 -1.18
N PRO A 324 -12.96 4.53 -1.48
CA PRO A 324 -14.14 4.38 -0.65
C PRO A 324 -14.60 2.92 -0.70
N THR A 325 -14.89 2.35 0.47
CA THR A 325 -15.49 1.02 0.56
C THR A 325 -16.99 1.18 0.78
N LYS A 326 -17.80 0.66 -0.14
CA LYS A 326 -19.25 0.64 0.04
C LYS A 326 -19.65 -0.50 0.97
N LEU A 327 -20.73 -0.32 1.72
CA LEU A 327 -21.39 -1.37 2.49
C LEU A 327 -22.75 -1.68 1.85
N MET A 328 -22.94 -2.91 1.42
CA MET A 328 -24.25 -3.45 1.05
C MET A 328 -24.71 -4.40 2.15
N VAL A 329 -25.82 -4.06 2.80
CA VAL A 329 -26.45 -4.93 3.79
C VAL A 329 -27.61 -5.66 3.15
N VAL A 330 -27.58 -6.98 3.19
CA VAL A 330 -28.64 -7.82 2.65
C VAL A 330 -29.43 -8.42 3.80
N TYR A 331 -30.75 -8.25 3.77
CA TYR A 331 -31.67 -8.77 4.78
C TYR A 331 -32.64 -9.79 4.18
N ASP A 332 -33.10 -10.69 5.04
CA ASP A 332 -34.39 -11.34 4.84
C ASP A 332 -35.52 -10.30 4.88
N SER A 333 -36.54 -10.48 4.04
CA SER A 333 -37.69 -9.55 3.98
C SER A 333 -38.69 -9.81 5.11
N GLU A 334 -38.18 -9.78 6.34
CA GLU A 334 -38.90 -10.06 7.58
C GLU A 334 -38.62 -8.96 8.63
N GLY A 335 -39.41 -8.93 9.70
CA GLY A 335 -39.20 -8.03 10.84
C GLY A 335 -39.02 -6.56 10.47
N LYS A 336 -37.87 -5.98 10.87
CA LYS A 336 -37.53 -4.56 10.67
C LYS A 336 -37.08 -4.23 9.25
N ALA A 337 -36.86 -5.20 8.37
CA ALA A 337 -36.45 -4.95 6.97
C ALA A 337 -37.56 -5.27 5.96
N ARG A 338 -38.76 -5.60 6.44
CA ARG A 338 -39.88 -6.08 5.61
C ARG A 338 -40.34 -5.09 4.55
N THR A 339 -40.49 -3.81 4.91
CA THR A 339 -41.03 -2.79 3.99
C THR A 339 -39.96 -1.85 3.45
N PRO A 340 -40.13 -1.27 2.24
CA PRO A 340 -39.22 -0.28 1.70
C PRO A 340 -38.95 0.89 2.66
N LYS A 341 -40.00 1.38 3.34
CA LYS A 341 -39.90 2.46 4.34
C LYS A 341 -38.98 2.06 5.50
N GLN A 342 -39.18 0.88 6.08
CA GLN A 342 -38.34 0.43 7.19
C GLN A 342 -36.88 0.23 6.77
N ARG A 343 -36.63 -0.25 5.55
CA ARG A 343 -35.27 -0.33 5.00
C ARG A 343 -34.61 1.04 4.84
N ALA A 344 -35.37 2.01 4.33
CA ALA A 344 -34.91 3.39 4.24
C ALA A 344 -34.61 3.99 5.63
N ASP A 345 -35.42 3.69 6.64
CA ASP A 345 -35.19 4.12 8.02
C ASP A 345 -33.91 3.51 8.60
N ILE A 346 -33.67 2.19 8.39
CA ILE A 346 -32.42 1.52 8.78
C ILE A 346 -31.22 2.19 8.09
N ARG A 347 -31.28 2.35 6.76
CA ARG A 347 -30.21 2.99 5.99
C ARG A 347 -29.92 4.40 6.50
N ARG A 348 -30.96 5.20 6.78
CA ARG A 348 -30.81 6.55 7.36
C ARG A 348 -30.05 6.50 8.69
N THR A 349 -30.43 5.60 9.60
CA THR A 349 -29.73 5.44 10.89
C THR A 349 -28.26 5.08 10.73
N LEU A 350 -27.93 4.19 9.77
CA LEU A 350 -26.54 3.83 9.48
C LEU A 350 -25.73 5.03 8.95
N LEU A 351 -26.32 5.81 8.05
CA LEU A 351 -25.71 7.01 7.50
C LEU A 351 -25.52 8.11 8.54
N ASP A 352 -26.46 8.27 9.47
CA ASP A 352 -26.33 9.25 10.57
C ASP A 352 -25.16 8.89 11.49
N LYS A 353 -24.98 7.60 11.77
CA LYS A 353 -23.82 7.10 12.53
C LYS A 353 -22.51 7.27 11.77
N LEU A 354 -22.53 7.03 10.46
CA LEU A 354 -21.37 7.25 9.60
C LEU A 354 -20.94 8.73 9.57
N ALA A 355 -21.91 9.64 9.43
CA ALA A 355 -21.69 11.08 9.46
C ALA A 355 -21.11 11.51 10.82
N SER A 356 -21.69 11.03 11.92
CA SER A 356 -21.20 11.31 13.27
C SER A 356 -19.78 10.80 13.47
N ALA A 357 -19.48 9.56 13.07
CA ALA A 357 -18.14 8.98 13.21
C ALA A 357 -17.08 9.75 12.41
N THR A 358 -17.43 10.14 11.18
CA THR A 358 -16.53 10.93 10.31
C THR A 358 -16.24 12.30 10.93
N ARG A 359 -17.27 12.98 11.45
CA ARG A 359 -17.11 14.25 12.16
C ARG A 359 -16.25 14.10 13.42
N THR A 360 -16.46 13.06 14.21
CA THR A 360 -15.65 12.81 15.41
C THR A 360 -14.19 12.53 15.07
N ALA A 361 -13.92 11.75 14.01
CA ALA A 361 -12.56 11.36 13.65
C ALA A 361 -11.75 12.50 13.02
N TYR A 362 -12.39 13.32 12.18
CA TYR A 362 -11.68 14.31 11.36
C TYR A 362 -12.05 15.77 11.66
N GLY A 363 -13.04 16.01 12.52
CA GLY A 363 -13.54 17.35 12.80
C GLY A 363 -14.18 18.04 11.59
N VAL A 364 -14.68 17.27 10.61
CA VAL A 364 -15.35 17.80 9.40
C VAL A 364 -16.69 17.14 9.12
N THR A 365 -17.60 17.89 8.53
CA THR A 365 -18.87 17.40 8.03
C THR A 365 -18.75 17.04 6.56
N VAL A 366 -18.89 15.76 6.24
CA VAL A 366 -18.94 15.27 4.86
C VAL A 366 -20.35 15.42 4.31
N SER A 367 -20.45 15.79 3.03
CA SER A 367 -21.74 15.95 2.34
C SER A 367 -22.60 14.71 2.48
N ARG A 368 -23.87 14.91 2.85
CA ARG A 368 -24.82 13.80 2.94
C ARG A 368 -24.95 13.02 1.64
N SER A 369 -24.93 13.72 0.51
CA SER A 369 -25.07 13.09 -0.81
C SER A 369 -23.92 12.14 -1.14
N ASP A 370 -22.70 12.40 -0.66
CA ASP A 370 -21.57 11.49 -0.86
C ASP A 370 -21.65 10.30 0.10
N LEU A 371 -22.00 10.53 1.37
CA LEU A 371 -22.21 9.45 2.35
C LEU A 371 -23.32 8.48 1.91
N ASP A 372 -24.40 9.00 1.32
CA ASP A 372 -25.51 8.22 0.80
C ASP A 372 -25.04 7.16 -0.23
N THR A 373 -23.96 7.44 -0.97
CA THR A 373 -23.40 6.48 -1.94
C THR A 373 -22.65 5.31 -1.29
N LEU A 374 -22.29 5.42 -0.01
CA LEU A 374 -21.43 4.47 0.70
C LEU A 374 -22.21 3.35 1.39
N VAL A 375 -23.51 3.52 1.63
CA VAL A 375 -24.35 2.52 2.30
C VAL A 375 -25.59 2.20 1.48
N GLU A 376 -25.78 0.91 1.23
CA GLU A 376 -26.90 0.36 0.50
C GLU A 376 -27.55 -0.78 1.29
N THR A 377 -28.88 -0.89 1.19
CA THR A 377 -29.64 -1.97 1.82
C THR A 377 -30.43 -2.72 0.75
N ARG A 378 -30.34 -4.05 0.76
CA ARG A 378 -31.02 -4.95 -0.18
C ARG A 378 -31.79 -6.03 0.58
N THR A 379 -32.70 -6.67 -0.12
CA THR A 379 -33.39 -7.87 0.34
C THR A 379 -33.34 -8.95 -0.72
N TRP A 380 -33.41 -10.20 -0.30
CA TRP A 380 -33.44 -11.33 -1.22
C TRP A 380 -34.68 -11.31 -2.12
N SER A 381 -35.83 -10.90 -1.58
CA SER A 381 -37.08 -10.79 -2.32
C SER A 381 -37.87 -9.55 -1.92
N ASP A 382 -38.80 -9.13 -2.78
CA ASP A 382 -39.71 -8.00 -2.52
C ASP A 382 -41.03 -8.47 -1.87
N ASP A 383 -41.37 -9.74 -2.04
CA ASP A 383 -42.61 -10.40 -1.61
C ASP A 383 -42.57 -10.97 -0.18
N GLY A 384 -41.39 -10.98 0.46
CA GLY A 384 -41.23 -11.43 1.84
C GLY A 384 -40.78 -12.89 1.97
N GLY A 385 -40.14 -13.20 3.10
CA GLY A 385 -39.77 -14.55 3.50
C GLY A 385 -38.29 -14.74 3.76
N ALA A 386 -37.98 -15.79 4.52
CA ALA A 386 -36.62 -16.20 4.83
C ALA A 386 -35.86 -16.69 3.58
N PHE A 387 -34.54 -16.49 3.58
CA PHE A 387 -33.64 -16.84 2.49
C PHE A 387 -33.94 -18.21 1.86
N GLU A 388 -34.10 -19.27 2.67
CA GLU A 388 -34.27 -20.62 2.16
C GLU A 388 -35.56 -20.77 1.34
N PHE A 389 -36.66 -20.14 1.77
CA PHE A 389 -37.94 -20.22 1.07
C PHE A 389 -37.97 -19.40 -0.22
N VAL A 390 -37.17 -18.34 -0.31
CA VAL A 390 -37.07 -17.50 -1.50
C VAL A 390 -36.38 -18.23 -2.66
N HIS A 391 -35.44 -19.11 -2.36
CA HIS A 391 -34.55 -19.71 -3.38
C HIS A 391 -34.92 -21.15 -3.76
N PHE A 392 -35.67 -21.83 -2.91
CA PHE A 392 -35.97 -23.26 -3.05
C PHE A 392 -37.47 -23.55 -2.91
N SER A 393 -37.96 -24.48 -3.72
CA SER A 393 -39.30 -25.04 -3.57
C SER A 393 -39.39 -25.92 -2.32
N ASP A 394 -40.61 -26.26 -1.90
CA ASP A 394 -40.81 -27.12 -0.71
C ASP A 394 -40.22 -28.52 -0.93
N GLU A 395 -40.32 -29.03 -2.16
CA GLU A 395 -39.71 -30.30 -2.60
C GLU A 395 -38.19 -30.25 -2.56
N GLU A 396 -37.59 -29.18 -3.09
CA GLU A 396 -36.13 -29.02 -3.10
C GLU A 396 -35.58 -28.92 -1.67
N LEU A 397 -36.28 -28.18 -0.79
CA LEU A 397 -35.92 -28.09 0.62
C LEU A 397 -36.03 -29.44 1.32
N ALA A 398 -37.10 -30.19 1.09
CA ALA A 398 -37.26 -31.55 1.62
C ALA A 398 -36.13 -32.47 1.16
N ASP A 399 -35.80 -32.45 -0.14
CA ASP A 399 -34.70 -33.23 -0.71
C ASP A 399 -33.35 -32.85 -0.10
N GLY A 400 -33.08 -31.55 0.09
CA GLY A 400 -31.87 -31.06 0.75
C GLY A 400 -31.76 -31.52 2.21
N ILE A 401 -32.87 -31.50 2.95
CA ILE A 401 -32.92 -31.98 4.34
C ILE A 401 -32.66 -33.49 4.40
N LEU A 402 -33.29 -34.28 3.51
CA LEU A 402 -33.09 -35.72 3.44
C LEU A 402 -31.65 -36.07 3.07
N ALA A 403 -31.05 -35.37 2.10
CA ALA A 403 -29.67 -35.58 1.68
C ALA A 403 -28.66 -35.17 2.76
N ALA A 404 -28.96 -34.15 3.56
CA ALA A 404 -28.13 -33.74 4.70
C ALA A 404 -28.32 -34.62 5.95
N SER A 405 -29.42 -35.37 6.03
CA SER A 405 -29.74 -36.22 7.16
C SER A 405 -28.82 -37.43 7.23
N ARG A 406 -28.20 -37.65 8.39
CA ARG A 406 -27.34 -38.82 8.67
C ARG A 406 -28.08 -39.92 9.44
N ARG A 407 -29.41 -39.97 9.33
CA ARG A 407 -30.25 -40.92 10.09
C ARG A 407 -30.31 -42.27 9.39
N ALA A 408 -30.44 -43.32 10.20
CA ALA A 408 -30.70 -44.67 9.71
C ALA A 408 -32.12 -44.81 9.10
N VAL A 409 -33.08 -44.04 9.64
CA VAL A 409 -34.45 -43.94 9.11
C VAL A 409 -34.79 -42.47 8.95
N ASN A 410 -35.05 -42.06 7.71
CA ASN A 410 -35.50 -40.72 7.37
C ASN A 410 -37.03 -40.64 7.39
N PRO A 411 -37.62 -39.47 7.70
CA PRO A 411 -39.06 -39.28 7.53
C PRO A 411 -39.46 -39.50 6.07
N ASP A 412 -40.73 -39.84 5.85
CA ASP A 412 -41.27 -39.91 4.51
C ASP A 412 -41.13 -38.55 3.80
N ARG A 413 -40.78 -38.58 2.52
CA ARG A 413 -40.54 -37.37 1.73
C ARG A 413 -41.81 -36.50 1.66
N GLY A 414 -42.98 -37.10 1.52
CA GLY A 414 -44.26 -36.40 1.47
C GLY A 414 -44.60 -35.72 2.79
N GLU A 415 -44.38 -36.42 3.90
CA GLU A 415 -44.54 -35.85 5.25
C GLU A 415 -43.63 -34.61 5.45
N LEU A 416 -42.37 -34.70 5.02
CA LEU A 416 -41.43 -33.59 5.15
C LEU A 416 -41.80 -32.40 4.28
N ILE A 417 -42.28 -32.61 3.06
CA ILE A 417 -42.81 -31.54 2.19
C ILE A 417 -43.98 -30.83 2.90
N GLY A 418 -44.91 -31.59 3.48
CA GLY A 418 -46.01 -31.04 4.27
C GLY A 418 -45.52 -30.16 5.42
N LYS A 419 -44.50 -30.61 6.17
CA LYS A 419 -43.90 -29.84 7.27
C LYS A 419 -43.17 -28.59 6.80
N VAL A 420 -42.47 -28.65 5.68
CA VAL A 420 -41.82 -27.47 5.07
C VAL A 420 -42.88 -26.44 4.65
N ASN A 421 -43.96 -26.90 4.01
CA ASN A 421 -45.07 -26.05 3.59
C ASN A 421 -45.77 -25.37 4.78
N GLU A 422 -46.09 -26.14 5.83
CA GLU A 422 -46.64 -25.62 7.09
C GLU A 422 -45.73 -24.55 7.71
N THR A 423 -44.42 -24.79 7.69
CA THR A 423 -43.41 -23.88 8.24
C THR A 423 -43.33 -22.58 7.43
N ARG A 424 -43.35 -22.68 6.10
CA ARG A 424 -43.38 -21.54 5.16
C ARG A 424 -44.66 -20.72 5.36
N ALA A 425 -45.83 -21.36 5.40
CA ALA A 425 -47.12 -20.72 5.60
C ALA A 425 -47.18 -19.99 6.95
N ALA A 426 -46.61 -20.60 7.99
CA ALA A 426 -46.50 -20.00 9.32
C ALA A 426 -45.39 -18.93 9.44
N ARG A 427 -44.60 -18.69 8.39
CA ARG A 427 -43.43 -17.78 8.37
C ARG A 427 -42.46 -18.05 9.51
N LYS A 428 -42.19 -19.33 9.76
CA LYS A 428 -41.25 -19.78 10.78
C LYS A 428 -39.91 -20.11 10.14
N ASN A 429 -38.84 -20.05 10.92
CA ASN A 429 -37.52 -20.48 10.46
C ASN A 429 -37.55 -21.93 9.97
N LEU A 430 -36.86 -22.23 8.87
CA LEU A 430 -36.87 -23.55 8.26
C LEU A 430 -36.54 -24.70 9.25
N LYS A 431 -35.74 -24.44 10.29
CA LYS A 431 -35.46 -25.44 11.36
C LYS A 431 -36.71 -26.03 12.02
N TYR A 432 -37.83 -25.31 12.00
CA TYR A 432 -39.09 -25.76 12.57
C TYR A 432 -39.74 -26.88 11.75
N ALA A 433 -39.37 -27.05 10.47
CA ALA A 433 -39.86 -28.13 9.62
C ALA A 433 -39.33 -29.50 10.05
N TRP A 434 -38.21 -29.55 10.80
CA TRP A 434 -37.60 -30.82 11.23
C TRP A 434 -37.28 -30.92 12.72
N LYS A 435 -37.61 -29.91 13.53
CA LYS A 435 -37.29 -29.89 14.97
C LYS A 435 -37.89 -31.05 15.76
N ASP A 436 -39.05 -31.55 15.32
CA ASP A 436 -39.86 -32.52 16.08
C ASP A 436 -39.50 -33.97 15.70
N PHE A 437 -38.59 -34.17 14.73
CA PHE A 437 -38.13 -35.51 14.38
C PHE A 437 -36.99 -35.97 15.29
N ALA A 438 -37.07 -37.21 15.81
CA ALA A 438 -36.08 -37.79 16.71
C ALA A 438 -34.67 -37.98 16.07
N GLY A 439 -33.59 -37.79 16.85
CA GLY A 439 -32.20 -38.04 16.46
C GLY A 439 -31.38 -36.79 16.10
N ARG A 440 -30.10 -36.96 15.72
CA ARG A 440 -29.19 -35.83 15.38
C ARG A 440 -29.73 -35.06 14.17
N LEU A 441 -30.14 -33.82 14.42
CA LEU A 441 -30.71 -32.94 13.40
C LEU A 441 -29.62 -32.49 12.42
N PRO A 442 -29.90 -32.45 11.10
CA PRO A 442 -29.00 -31.78 10.16
C PRO A 442 -28.87 -30.30 10.55
N ASN A 443 -27.65 -29.78 10.57
CA ASN A 443 -27.44 -28.35 10.76
C ASN A 443 -27.71 -27.60 9.44
N LYS A 444 -27.94 -26.28 9.53
CA LYS A 444 -28.25 -25.45 8.36
C LYS A 444 -27.14 -25.50 7.30
N SER A 445 -25.88 -25.55 7.70
CA SER A 445 -24.73 -25.62 6.80
C SER A 445 -24.73 -26.89 5.93
N ASP A 446 -25.07 -28.04 6.52
CA ASP A 446 -25.14 -29.32 5.82
C ASP A 446 -26.28 -29.32 4.79
N ILE A 447 -27.42 -28.73 5.14
CA ILE A 447 -28.55 -28.55 4.21
C ILE A 447 -28.16 -27.60 3.08
N ALA A 448 -27.48 -26.48 3.37
CA ALA A 448 -27.00 -25.56 2.35
C ALA A 448 -26.05 -26.24 1.34
N LYS A 449 -25.14 -27.08 1.84
CA LYS A 449 -24.26 -27.90 0.97
C LYS A 449 -25.04 -28.85 0.09
N ALA A 450 -26.03 -29.55 0.65
CA ALA A 450 -26.89 -30.47 -0.09
C ALA A 450 -27.75 -29.76 -1.16
N LEU A 451 -28.13 -28.51 -0.92
CA LEU A 451 -28.93 -27.70 -1.84
C LEU A 451 -28.11 -27.00 -2.94
N TRP A 452 -26.78 -26.91 -2.80
CA TRP A 452 -25.92 -26.23 -3.78
C TRP A 452 -26.06 -26.78 -5.21
N PRO A 453 -26.03 -28.09 -5.48
CA PRO A 453 -26.16 -28.61 -6.84
C PRO A 453 -27.46 -28.16 -7.53
N THR A 454 -28.54 -28.00 -6.76
CA THR A 454 -29.83 -27.51 -7.27
C THR A 454 -29.75 -26.02 -7.61
N LEU A 455 -29.23 -25.21 -6.70
CA LEU A 455 -29.05 -23.77 -6.95
C LEU A 455 -28.08 -23.51 -8.11
N GLU A 456 -27.00 -24.27 -8.20
CA GLU A 456 -26.00 -24.18 -9.27
C GLU A 456 -26.62 -24.49 -10.64
N ARG A 457 -27.48 -25.51 -10.74
CA ARG A 457 -28.20 -25.82 -11.97
C ARG A 457 -29.13 -24.68 -12.39
N LYS A 458 -29.87 -24.10 -11.44
CA LYS A 458 -30.72 -22.92 -11.69
C LYS A 458 -29.88 -21.74 -12.18
N LEU A 459 -28.75 -21.49 -11.53
CA LEU A 459 -27.82 -20.42 -11.87
C LEU A 459 -27.25 -20.59 -13.28
N ASN A 460 -26.77 -21.78 -13.63
CA ASN A 460 -26.25 -22.06 -14.97
C ASN A 460 -27.31 -21.82 -16.04
N GLY A 461 -28.53 -22.32 -15.82
CA GLY A 461 -29.65 -22.08 -16.74
C GLY A 461 -30.01 -20.59 -16.86
N ALA A 462 -29.90 -19.82 -15.78
CA ALA A 462 -30.13 -18.36 -15.80
C ALA A 462 -29.02 -17.61 -16.56
N ILE A 463 -27.76 -18.02 -16.39
CA ILE A 463 -26.60 -17.46 -17.11
C ILE A 463 -26.71 -17.75 -18.61
N GLU A 464 -26.99 -19.00 -18.99
CA GLU A 464 -27.16 -19.41 -20.39
C GLU A 464 -28.27 -18.64 -21.10
N ARG A 465 -29.37 -18.35 -20.39
CA ARG A 465 -30.51 -17.58 -20.91
C ARG A 465 -30.34 -16.06 -20.77
N GLN A 466 -29.25 -15.59 -20.17
CA GLN A 466 -29.01 -14.18 -19.85
C GLN A 466 -30.15 -13.54 -19.04
N ASN A 467 -30.78 -14.31 -18.15
CA ASN A 467 -31.90 -13.85 -17.34
C ASN A 467 -31.69 -14.20 -15.86
N LEU A 468 -30.85 -13.39 -15.21
CA LEU A 468 -30.49 -13.56 -13.80
C LEU A 468 -31.63 -13.24 -12.84
N ASP A 469 -32.68 -12.53 -13.28
CA ASP A 469 -33.83 -12.18 -12.44
C ASP A 469 -34.62 -13.41 -11.98
N THR A 470 -34.48 -14.52 -12.70
CA THR A 470 -35.06 -15.82 -12.32
C THR A 470 -34.42 -16.45 -11.08
N VAL A 471 -33.21 -16.01 -10.69
CA VAL A 471 -32.47 -16.51 -9.53
C VAL A 471 -32.14 -15.34 -8.60
N ARG A 472 -32.94 -15.17 -7.55
CA ARG A 472 -32.92 -14.00 -6.65
C ARG A 472 -31.53 -13.67 -6.05
N ILE A 473 -30.80 -14.68 -5.56
CA ILE A 473 -29.42 -14.49 -5.07
C ILE A 473 -28.47 -14.01 -6.16
N ALA A 474 -28.64 -14.48 -7.41
CA ALA A 474 -27.81 -14.05 -8.53
C ALA A 474 -28.02 -12.57 -8.84
N ARG A 475 -29.25 -12.06 -8.71
CA ARG A 475 -29.56 -10.61 -8.84
C ARG A 475 -28.79 -9.77 -7.81
N VAL A 476 -28.85 -10.15 -6.53
CA VAL A 476 -28.14 -9.42 -5.46
C VAL A 476 -26.62 -9.49 -5.65
N VAL A 477 -26.09 -10.67 -6.02
CA VAL A 477 -24.67 -10.85 -6.31
C VAL A 477 -24.24 -10.04 -7.54
N TYR A 478 -25.06 -9.99 -8.58
CA TYR A 478 -24.80 -9.17 -9.77
C TYR A 478 -24.75 -7.69 -9.41
N ASP A 479 -25.72 -7.19 -8.65
CA ASP A 479 -25.74 -5.80 -8.17
C ASP A 479 -24.49 -5.50 -7.34
N ALA A 480 -24.08 -6.41 -6.45
CA ALA A 480 -22.86 -6.24 -5.66
C ALA A 480 -21.60 -6.18 -6.53
N LEU A 481 -21.48 -7.08 -7.51
CA LEU A 481 -20.34 -7.10 -8.44
C LEU A 481 -20.30 -5.84 -9.31
N ARG A 482 -21.45 -5.38 -9.81
CA ARG A 482 -21.58 -4.13 -10.56
C ARG A 482 -21.17 -2.93 -9.70
N THR A 483 -21.72 -2.82 -8.49
CA THR A 483 -21.37 -1.76 -7.54
C THR A 483 -19.87 -1.76 -7.23
N ALA A 484 -19.25 -2.93 -7.05
CA ALA A 484 -17.82 -3.02 -6.79
C ALA A 484 -16.95 -2.60 -7.97
N ALA A 485 -17.39 -2.85 -9.21
CA ALA A 485 -16.71 -2.43 -10.44
C ALA A 485 -16.82 -0.92 -10.70
N GLU A 486 -17.92 -0.29 -10.31
CA GLU A 486 -18.18 1.13 -10.53
C GLU A 486 -17.48 2.06 -9.52
N VAL A 487 -17.03 1.53 -8.39
CA VAL A 487 -16.30 2.31 -7.38
C VAL A 487 -14.97 2.76 -7.96
N ARG A 488 -14.78 4.08 -8.05
CA ARG A 488 -13.49 4.68 -8.41
C ARG A 488 -12.43 4.31 -7.38
N ARG A 489 -11.26 3.88 -7.85
CA ARG A 489 -10.16 3.38 -7.00
C ARG A 489 -8.92 4.26 -7.00
N SER A 490 -8.91 5.35 -7.76
CA SER A 490 -7.82 6.32 -7.79
C SER A 490 -8.36 7.74 -7.67
N SER A 491 -7.61 8.60 -6.98
CA SER A 491 -7.85 10.05 -6.90
C SER A 491 -9.31 10.43 -6.59
N VAL A 492 -9.86 9.85 -5.53
CA VAL A 492 -11.25 10.11 -5.11
C VAL A 492 -11.26 11.28 -4.13
N MET A 493 -12.10 12.27 -4.42
CA MET A 493 -12.40 13.37 -3.51
C MET A 493 -13.82 13.19 -2.96
N ILE A 494 -14.00 13.49 -1.68
CA ILE A 494 -15.31 13.57 -1.05
C ILE A 494 -15.58 15.02 -0.64
N ARG A 495 -16.81 15.49 -0.83
CA ARG A 495 -17.17 16.87 -0.52
C ARG A 495 -17.35 17.07 0.97
N THR A 496 -16.85 18.19 1.47
CA THR A 496 -17.03 18.63 2.86
C THR A 496 -17.90 19.88 2.87
N GLU A 497 -18.77 20.00 3.87
CA GLU A 497 -19.65 21.16 4.05
C GLU A 497 -18.95 22.31 4.79
N ASP A 498 -17.84 21.99 5.46
CA ASP A 498 -16.97 22.98 6.07
C ASP A 498 -16.06 23.55 4.98
N ASP A 499 -16.31 24.81 4.61
CA ASP A 499 -15.44 25.59 3.75
C ASP A 499 -14.13 25.84 4.52
N PRO A 500 -12.93 25.53 3.98
CA PRO A 500 -11.72 26.10 4.53
C PRO A 500 -11.79 27.61 4.31
N GLY A 501 -12.27 28.34 5.31
CA GLY A 501 -12.42 29.79 5.25
C GLY A 501 -11.17 30.45 4.66
N GLU A 502 -11.37 31.18 3.57
CA GLU A 502 -10.67 32.38 3.07
C GLU A 502 -9.13 32.56 3.21
N ASP A 503 -8.29 31.56 3.51
CA ASP A 503 -6.82 31.76 3.48
C ASP A 503 -6.18 31.53 2.09
N LEU A 504 -6.98 31.33 1.04
CA LEU A 504 -6.51 31.25 -0.35
C LEU A 504 -6.91 32.46 -1.20
N LEU A 505 -7.52 33.50 -0.62
CA LEU A 505 -7.82 34.77 -1.29
C LEU A 505 -6.64 35.74 -1.23
N LEU A 506 -5.48 35.31 -1.73
CA LEU A 506 -4.47 36.21 -2.30
C LEU A 506 -3.98 35.57 -3.61
N MET A 507 -4.90 35.47 -4.58
CA MET A 507 -4.59 35.16 -5.97
C MET A 507 -4.95 36.37 -6.83
N ASN A 508 -3.94 37.19 -7.09
CA ASN A 508 -3.72 37.93 -8.34
C ASN A 508 -2.22 38.07 -8.55
#